data_AF-A0A8T7IUQ4-F1
#
_entry.id   AF-A0A8T7IUQ4-F1
#
_cell.length_a   1.000
_cell.length_b   1.000
_cell.length_c   1.000
_cell.angle_alpha   90.00
_cell.angle_beta   90.00
_cell.angle_gamma   90.00
#
_symmetry.space_group_name_H-M   'P 1'
#
loop_
_entity.id
_entity.type
_entity.pdbx_description
1 polymer ?
#
loop_
_entity_poly.entity_id
_entity_poly.type
_entity_poly.pdbx_seq_one_letter_code
_entity_poly.pdbx_strand_id
1 'polypeptide(L)'
;MTELLAIFGIFVAPAMVIAYYIKSRTTARLAIQETVRLAIEKGQQLSPDTIESFMKKPRNTNDDLRSALVFGAIGISTIVIGFVYGDLIAARYIGLIPLAVGIAYAINWKMGKTTA
;
A
#
# COMPACT_ATOMS: atom_id res chain seq x y z
N MET A 1 -30.82 -7.34 7.01
CA MET A 1 -30.08 -6.32 6.21
C MET A 1 -28.74 -5.96 6.84
N THR A 2 -28.67 -5.75 8.15
CA THR A 2 -27.43 -5.44 8.89
C THR A 2 -26.37 -6.55 8.84
N GLU A 3 -26.76 -7.82 8.91
CA GLU A 3 -25.82 -8.96 8.84
C GLU A 3 -25.14 -9.10 7.48
N LEU A 4 -25.89 -8.87 6.39
CA LEU A 4 -25.33 -8.82 5.04
C LEU A 4 -24.28 -7.70 4.93
N LEU A 5 -24.59 -6.50 5.43
CA LEU A 5 -23.64 -5.39 5.45
C LEU A 5 -22.37 -5.71 6.24
N ALA A 6 -22.48 -6.41 7.37
CA ALA A 6 -21.33 -6.83 8.15
C ALA A 6 -20.43 -7.82 7.38
N ILE A 7 -21.02 -8.80 6.69
CA ILE A 7 -20.29 -9.78 5.86
C ILE A 7 -19.60 -9.07 4.68
N PHE A 8 -20.30 -8.19 3.97
CA PHE A 8 -19.71 -7.40 2.88
C PHE A 8 -18.57 -6.50 3.38
N GLY A 9 -18.73 -5.86 4.54
CA GLY A 9 -17.71 -5.01 5.13
C GLY A 9 -16.43 -5.77 5.51
N ILE A 10 -16.56 -6.97 6.09
CA ILE A 10 -15.40 -7.74 6.58
C ILE A 10 -14.68 -8.49 5.46
N PHE A 11 -15.41 -9.05 4.49
CA PHE A 11 -14.79 -9.91 3.46
C PHE A 11 -14.59 -9.20 2.13
N VAL A 12 -15.59 -8.45 1.66
CA VAL A 12 -15.56 -7.87 0.32
C VAL A 12 -14.70 -6.62 0.27
N ALA A 13 -14.75 -5.76 1.29
CA ALA A 13 -13.94 -4.54 1.28
C ALA A 13 -12.42 -4.83 1.28
N PRO A 14 -11.86 -5.71 2.13
CA PRO A 14 -10.44 -6.04 2.06
C PRO A 14 -10.08 -6.75 0.74
N ALA A 15 -10.92 -7.66 0.26
CA ALA A 15 -10.70 -8.35 -1.01
C ALA A 15 -10.63 -7.35 -2.19
N MET A 16 -11.50 -6.34 -2.22
CA MET A 16 -11.49 -5.28 -3.23
C MET A 16 -10.23 -4.43 -3.18
N VAL A 17 -9.76 -4.06 -1.98
CA VAL A 17 -8.51 -3.32 -1.81
C VAL A 17 -7.32 -4.14 -2.32
N ILE A 18 -7.26 -5.42 -1.98
CA ILE A 18 -6.20 -6.34 -2.42
C ILE A 18 -6.26 -6.51 -3.95
N ALA A 19 -7.44 -6.76 -4.51
CA ALA A 19 -7.63 -6.93 -5.95
C ALA A 19 -7.21 -5.66 -6.72
N TYR A 20 -7.60 -4.48 -6.24
CA TYR A 20 -7.18 -3.21 -6.82
C TYR A 20 -5.66 -3.02 -6.77
N TYR A 21 -5.04 -3.33 -5.62
CA TYR A 21 -3.59 -3.25 -5.45
C TYR A 21 -2.83 -4.18 -6.39
N ILE A 22 -3.27 -5.45 -6.51
CA ILE A 22 -2.70 -6.43 -7.44
C ILE A 22 -2.87 -5.94 -8.88
N LYS A 23 -4.08 -5.53 -9.27
CA LYS A 23 -4.37 -5.03 -10.62
C LYS A 23 -3.47 -3.84 -10.98
N SER A 24 -3.36 -2.85 -10.10
CA SER A 24 -2.52 -1.67 -10.31
C SER A 24 -1.05 -2.03 -10.56
N ARG A 25 -0.50 -2.96 -9.77
CA ARG A 25 0.89 -3.45 -9.97
C ARG A 25 1.05 -4.23 -11.26
N THR A 26 0.10 -5.10 -11.59
CA THR A 26 0.14 -5.91 -12.82
C THR A 26 0.06 -5.02 -14.05
N THR A 27 -0.88 -4.06 -14.09
CA THR A 27 -1.00 -3.11 -15.21
C THR A 27 0.27 -2.30 -15.42
N ALA A 28 0.89 -1.80 -14.35
CA ALA A 28 2.14 -1.05 -14.46
C ALA A 28 3.30 -1.90 -15.04
N ARG A 29 3.40 -3.17 -14.63
CA ARG A 29 4.42 -4.10 -15.15
C ARG A 29 4.19 -4.45 -16.62
N LEU A 30 2.94 -4.69 -17.00
CA LEU A 30 2.58 -5.00 -18.38
C LEU A 30 2.89 -3.82 -19.31
N ALA A 31 2.59 -2.58 -18.89
CA ALA A 31 2.91 -1.39 -19.68
C ALA A 31 4.41 -1.21 -19.92
N ILE A 32 5.25 -1.54 -18.93
CA ILE A 32 6.72 -1.51 -19.07
C ILE A 32 7.17 -2.59 -20.08
N GLN A 33 6.65 -3.82 -19.96
CA GLN A 33 6.99 -4.92 -20.88
C GLN A 33 6.58 -4.61 -22.33
N GLU A 34 5.41 -4.02 -22.52
CA GLU A 34 4.93 -3.57 -23.83
C GLU A 34 5.84 -2.49 -24.43
N THR A 35 6.26 -1.53 -23.62
CA THR A 35 7.19 -0.47 -24.05
C THR A 35 8.55 -1.05 -24.46
N VAL A 36 9.09 -1.99 -23.67
CA VAL A 36 10.35 -2.69 -23.98
C VAL A 36 10.23 -3.48 -25.27
N ARG A 37 9.13 -4.21 -25.46
CA ARG A 37 8.87 -4.97 -26.69
C ARG A 37 8.81 -4.05 -27.90
N LEU A 38 8.08 -2.93 -27.83
CA LEU A 38 8.00 -1.96 -28.92
C LEU A 38 9.35 -1.33 -29.25
N ALA A 39 10.21 -1.07 -28.26
CA ALA A 39 11.56 -0.57 -28.48
C ALA A 39 12.43 -1.60 -29.24
N ILE A 40 12.34 -2.88 -28.86
CA ILE A 40 13.04 -3.99 -29.54
C ILE A 40 12.54 -4.15 -30.98
N GLU A 41 11.22 -4.14 -31.20
CA GLU A 41 10.62 -4.27 -32.53
C GLU A 41 11.04 -3.13 -33.48
N LYS A 42 11.29 -1.92 -32.94
CA LYS A 42 11.80 -0.76 -33.70
C LYS A 42 13.32 -0.80 -33.94
N GLY A 43 13.99 -1.88 -33.53
CA GLY A 43 15.44 -2.05 -33.70
C GLY A 43 16.28 -1.21 -32.74
N GLN A 44 15.68 -0.69 -31.67
CA GLN A 44 16.39 0.10 -30.68
C GLN A 44 17.22 -0.85 -29.80
N GLN A 45 18.54 -0.67 -29.82
CA GLN A 45 19.44 -1.44 -28.94
C GLN A 45 19.27 -0.93 -27.51
N LEU A 46 18.51 -1.67 -26.70
CA LEU A 46 18.40 -1.42 -25.27
C LEU A 46 19.70 -1.87 -24.62
N SER A 47 20.43 -0.93 -24.01
CA SER A 47 21.60 -1.29 -23.20
C SER A 47 21.17 -2.12 -21.98
N PRO A 48 22.04 -3.03 -21.49
CA PRO A 48 21.78 -3.78 -20.26
C PRO A 48 21.39 -2.88 -19.08
N ASP A 49 22.03 -1.72 -18.95
CA ASP A 49 21.74 -0.71 -17.91
C ASP A 49 20.30 -0.17 -17.99
N THR A 50 19.79 0.03 -19.21
CA THR A 50 18.43 0.52 -19.43
C THR A 50 17.40 -0.52 -18.99
N ILE A 51 17.64 -1.79 -19.31
CA ILE A 51 16.77 -2.91 -18.89
C ILE A 51 16.80 -3.05 -17.36
N GLU A 52 17.97 -2.93 -16.75
CA GLU A 52 18.12 -2.99 -15.29
C GLU A 52 17.38 -1.85 -14.57
N SER A 53 17.37 -0.64 -15.17
CA SER A 53 16.63 0.51 -14.63
C SER A 53 15.12 0.30 -14.62
N PHE A 54 14.56 -0.43 -15.59
CA PHE A 54 13.14 -0.79 -15.60
C PHE A 54 12.77 -1.88 -14.59
N MET A 55 13.72 -2.75 -14.23
CA MET A 55 13.52 -3.80 -13.23
C MET A 55 13.67 -3.29 -11.79
N LYS A 56 14.57 -2.32 -11.56
CA LYS A 56 14.71 -1.67 -10.26
C LYS A 56 13.62 -0.63 -10.08
N LYS A 57 12.49 -1.00 -9.46
CA LYS A 57 11.60 0.01 -8.88
C LYS A 57 12.34 0.63 -7.69
N PRO A 58 12.81 1.90 -7.76
CA PRO A 58 13.45 2.52 -6.61
C PRO A 58 12.41 2.59 -5.49
N ARG A 59 12.74 1.98 -4.35
CA ARG A 59 11.91 2.08 -3.15
C ARG A 59 12.09 3.50 -2.62
N ASN A 60 11.08 4.36 -2.81
CA ASN A 60 11.18 5.73 -2.34
C ASN A 60 10.94 5.75 -0.84
N THR A 61 11.91 6.23 -0.05
CA THR A 61 11.78 6.37 1.40
C THR A 61 10.53 7.18 1.78
N ASN A 62 10.11 8.14 0.96
CA ASN A 62 8.88 8.91 1.21
C ASN A 62 7.59 8.09 1.05
N ASP A 63 7.60 6.98 0.31
CA ASP A 63 6.45 6.08 0.21
C ASP A 63 6.16 5.40 1.55
N ASP A 64 7.21 5.09 2.32
CA ASP A 64 7.08 4.54 3.67
C ASP A 64 6.49 5.58 4.63
N LEU A 65 6.90 6.85 4.55
CA LEU A 65 6.32 7.92 5.37
C LEU A 65 4.84 8.13 5.06
N ARG A 66 4.46 8.13 3.77
CA ARG A 66 3.06 8.25 3.37
C ARG A 66 2.25 7.10 3.94
N SER A 67 2.77 5.87 3.86
CA SER A 67 2.12 4.70 4.42
C SER A 67 1.97 4.80 5.94
N ALA A 68 3.01 5.28 6.64
CA ALA A 68 2.97 5.53 8.08
C ALA A 68 1.84 6.49 8.49
N LEU A 69 1.71 7.60 7.77
CA LEU A 69 0.68 8.61 8.04
C LEU A 69 -0.73 8.07 7.77
N VAL A 70 -0.93 7.36 6.65
CA VAL A 70 -2.24 6.80 6.29
C VAL A 70 -2.70 5.77 7.31
N PHE A 71 -1.85 4.78 7.63
CA PHE A 71 -2.21 3.73 8.58
C PHE A 71 -2.34 4.26 10.01
N GLY A 72 -1.48 5.20 10.41
CA GLY A 72 -1.60 5.89 11.69
C GLY A 72 -2.92 6.65 11.83
N ALA A 73 -3.32 7.40 10.79
CA ALA A 73 -4.59 8.13 10.78
C ALA A 73 -5.81 7.19 10.84
N ILE A 74 -5.79 6.08 10.11
CA ILE A 74 -6.86 5.07 10.16
C ILE A 74 -6.98 4.47 11.56
N GLY A 75 -5.85 4.11 12.20
CA GLY A 75 -5.86 3.57 13.55
C GLY A 75 -6.38 4.55 14.59
N ILE A 76 -5.87 5.79 14.58
CA ILE A 76 -6.30 6.84 15.51
C ILE A 76 -7.77 7.16 15.32
N SER A 77 -8.23 7.39 14.08
CA SER A 77 -9.64 7.71 13.80
C SER A 77 -10.59 6.61 14.23
N THR A 78 -10.22 5.34 14.04
CA THR A 78 -11.03 4.20 14.49
C THR A 78 -11.23 4.22 16.01
N ILE A 79 -10.16 4.46 16.77
CA ILE A 79 -10.21 4.54 18.24
C ILE A 79 -11.06 5.74 18.69
N VAL A 80 -10.87 6.90 18.05
CA VAL A 80 -11.63 8.12 18.35
C VAL A 80 -13.13 7.93 18.09
N ILE A 81 -13.50 7.27 16.99
CA ILE A 81 -14.90 6.94 16.69
C ILE A 81 -15.46 6.04 17.79
N GLY A 82 -14.76 4.97 18.17
CA GLY A 82 -15.22 4.10 19.26
C GLY A 82 -15.40 4.83 20.59
N PHE A 83 -14.52 5.76 20.90
CA PHE A 83 -14.65 6.63 22.08
C PHE A 83 -15.92 7.49 22.03
N VAL A 84 -16.22 8.11 20.88
CA VAL A 84 -17.40 8.96 20.69
C VAL A 84 -18.71 8.17 20.78
N TYR A 85 -18.75 6.94 20.27
CA TYR A 85 -19.96 6.10 20.25
C TYR A 85 -20.11 5.18 21.47
N GLY A 86 -19.17 5.21 22.42
CA GLY A 86 -19.23 4.38 23.64
C GLY A 86 -18.82 2.92 23.47
N ASP A 87 -18.32 2.53 22.30
CA ASP A 87 -17.77 1.19 22.02
C ASP A 87 -16.24 1.22 21.88
N LEU A 88 -15.58 1.56 22.98
CA LEU A 88 -14.12 1.69 23.01
C LEU A 88 -13.41 0.32 22.97
N ILE A 89 -14.07 -0.75 23.46
CA ILE A 89 -13.45 -2.07 23.55
C ILE A 89 -13.26 -2.68 22.16
N ALA A 90 -14.27 -2.66 21.28
CA ALA A 90 -14.09 -3.19 19.94
C ALA A 90 -13.17 -2.28 19.11
N ALA A 91 -13.40 -0.96 19.18
CA ALA A 91 -12.66 0.02 18.40
C ALA A 91 -11.16 0.08 18.72
N ARG A 92 -10.76 -0.13 19.98
CA ARG A 92 -9.32 -0.16 20.34
C ARG A 92 -8.60 -1.30 19.64
N TYR A 93 -9.19 -2.50 19.58
CA TYR A 93 -8.55 -3.65 18.96
C TYR A 93 -8.47 -3.49 17.45
N ILE A 94 -9.54 -2.99 16.83
CA ILE A 94 -9.58 -2.75 15.39
C ILE A 94 -8.61 -1.63 15.00
N GLY A 95 -8.54 -0.55 15.77
CA GLY A 95 -7.67 0.60 15.49
C GLY A 95 -6.19 0.36 15.81
N LEU A 96 -5.87 -0.50 16.79
CA LEU A 96 -4.48 -0.82 17.14
C LEU A 96 -3.72 -1.52 16.01
N ILE A 97 -4.39 -2.33 15.20
CA ILE A 97 -3.77 -3.04 14.06
C ILE A 97 -3.19 -2.05 13.03
N PRO A 98 -4.00 -1.17 12.39
CA PRO A 98 -3.46 -0.19 11.46
C PRO A 98 -2.53 0.80 12.15
N LEU A 99 -2.75 1.15 13.43
CA LEU A 99 -1.81 2.00 14.17
C LEU A 99 -0.42 1.37 14.26
N ALA A 100 -0.33 0.08 14.60
CA ALA A 100 0.92 -0.66 14.67
C ALA A 100 1.61 -0.76 13.29
N VAL A 101 0.83 -0.98 12.22
CA VAL A 101 1.35 -0.96 10.84
C VAL A 101 1.90 0.43 10.49
N GLY A 102 1.20 1.50 10.87
CA GLY A 102 1.66 2.87 10.68
C GLY A 102 2.97 3.15 11.41
N ILE A 103 3.10 2.68 12.67
CA ILE A 103 4.33 2.78 13.46
C ILE A 103 5.48 2.02 12.78
N ALA A 104 5.24 0.81 12.28
CA ALA A 104 6.25 0.03 11.58
C ALA A 104 6.79 0.76 10.34
N TYR A 105 5.91 1.36 9.54
CA TYR A 105 6.30 2.20 8.40
C TYR A 105 7.06 3.46 8.84
N ALA A 106 6.69 4.09 9.96
CA ALA A 106 7.39 5.25 10.50
C ALA A 106 8.82 4.89 10.95
N ILE A 107 8.99 3.75 11.60
CA ILE A 107 10.30 3.22 12.00
C ILE A 107 11.13 2.93 10.76
N ASN A 108 10.57 2.24 9.77
CA ASN A 108 11.25 1.90 8.53
C ASN A 108 11.69 3.15 7.76
N TRP A 109 10.84 4.18 7.71
CA TRP A 109 11.20 5.48 7.13
C TRP A 109 12.37 6.13 7.86
N LYS A 110 12.35 6.12 9.20
CA LYS A 110 13.42 6.71 10.01
C LYS A 110 14.74 5.96 9.79
N MET A 111 14.71 4.63 9.79
CA MET A 111 15.90 3.80 9.51
C MET A 111 16.41 3.96 8.07
N GLY A 112 15.50 4.03 7.09
CA GLY A 112 15.83 4.26 5.69
C GLY A 112 16.48 5.62 5.44
N LYS A 113 16.14 6.65 6.24
CA LYS A 113 16.82 7.94 6.23
C LYS A 113 18.20 7.93 6.90
N THR A 114 18.44 7.03 7.84
CA THR A 114 19.72 6.94 8.56
C THR A 114 20.78 6.15 7.77
N THR A 115 20.34 5.29 6.84
CA THR A 115 21.23 4.37 6.09
C THR A 115 21.48 4.84 4.65
N ALA A 116 20.87 5.96 4.23
CA ALA A 116 21.00 6.57 2.91
C ALA A 116 21.77 7.89 3.03
#